data_AF-A0AAU9NXM2-F1
#
_entry.id   AF-A0AAU9NXM2-F1
#
_cell.length_a   1.000
_cell.length_b   1.000
_cell.length_c   1.000
_cell.angle_alpha   90.00
_cell.angle_beta   90.00
_cell.angle_gamma   90.00
#
_symmetry.space_group_name_H-M   'P 1'
#
loop_
_entity.id
_entity.type
_entity.pdbx_description
1 polymer ?
#
loop_
_entity_poly.entity_id
_entity_poly.type
_entity_poly.pdbx_seq_one_letter_code
_entity_poly.pdbx_strand_id
1 'polypeptide(L)'
;MKASFEGWLLVLLGGGPTRCFTIQDSRGIEDDFKAIKDLFFANGDGLSMDVTNKFPIVVRDVISLFGMETETVVERFGRLTLEAYESSAKSRLPLLARL
;
A
#
# COMPACT_ATOMS: atom_id res chain seq x y z
N MET A 1 -16.12 -6.86 -0.40
CA MET A 1 -14.79 -6.49 -0.94
C MET A 1 -13.99 -5.60 0.01
N LYS A 2 -14.43 -4.36 0.33
CA LYS A 2 -13.66 -3.44 1.18
C LYS A 2 -13.19 -4.05 2.51
N ALA A 3 -14.12 -4.56 3.33
CA ALA A 3 -13.77 -5.18 4.62
C ALA A 3 -12.82 -6.39 4.48
N SER A 4 -12.94 -7.16 3.40
CA SER A 4 -12.03 -8.29 3.12
C SER A 4 -10.60 -7.81 2.89
N PHE A 5 -10.41 -6.72 2.13
CA PHE A 5 -9.09 -6.15 1.93
C PHE A 5 -8.54 -5.46 3.17
N GLU A 6 -9.38 -4.76 3.93
CA GLU A 6 -8.95 -4.13 5.19
C GLU A 6 -8.49 -5.19 6.20
N GLY A 7 -9.25 -6.29 6.32
CA GLY A 7 -8.85 -7.43 7.15
C GLY A 7 -7.59 -8.12 6.66
N TRP A 8 -7.43 -8.26 5.35
CA TRP A 8 -6.21 -8.84 4.78
C TRP A 8 -4.99 -7.96 5.00
N LEU A 9 -5.09 -6.64 4.80
CA LEU A 9 -4.03 -5.68 5.11
C LEU A 9 -3.64 -5.69 6.58
N LEU A 10 -4.61 -5.86 7.49
CA LEU A 10 -4.33 -6.01 8.92
C LEU A 10 -3.44 -7.22 9.19
N VAL A 11 -3.66 -8.34 8.48
CA VAL A 11 -2.81 -9.53 8.61
C VAL A 11 -1.44 -9.32 7.99
N LEU A 12 -1.37 -8.71 6.79
CA LEU A 12 -0.11 -8.45 6.09
C LEU A 12 0.82 -7.50 6.85
N LEU A 13 0.27 -6.45 7.47
CA LEU A 13 1.06 -5.39 8.12
C LEU A 13 1.12 -5.53 9.65
N GLY A 14 0.12 -6.16 10.26
CA GLY A 14 -0.06 -6.24 11.72
C GLY A 14 -0.19 -7.66 12.27
N GLY A 15 0.01 -8.70 11.45
CA GLY A 15 -0.19 -10.10 11.82
C GLY A 15 0.80 -10.70 12.82
N GLY A 16 1.71 -9.90 13.36
CA GLY A 16 2.72 -10.33 14.32
C GLY A 16 3.86 -11.17 13.71
N PRO A 17 4.81 -11.64 14.53
CA PRO A 17 6.05 -12.29 14.04
C PRO A 17 5.83 -13.62 13.32
N THR A 18 4.68 -14.26 13.50
CA THR A 18 4.28 -15.49 12.78
C THR A 18 3.86 -15.22 11.33
N ARG A 19 3.73 -13.96 10.93
CA ARG A 19 3.43 -13.50 9.58
C ARG A 19 4.62 -12.69 9.06
N CYS A 20 5.79 -13.33 9.07
CA CYS A 20 7.00 -12.81 8.44
C CYS A 20 7.00 -13.24 6.98
N PHE A 21 7.01 -12.28 6.06
CA PHE A 21 7.02 -12.51 4.62
C PHE A 21 8.41 -12.24 4.07
N THR A 22 8.81 -13.02 3.08
CA THR A 22 10.03 -12.79 2.30
C THR A 22 9.67 -12.33 0.89
N ILE A 23 10.67 -11.85 0.13
CA ILE A 23 10.47 -11.41 -1.26
C ILE A 23 9.92 -12.54 -2.13
N GLN A 24 10.25 -13.79 -1.83
CA GLN A 24 9.74 -14.97 -2.54
C GLN A 24 8.22 -15.13 -2.37
N ASP A 25 7.64 -14.66 -1.26
CA ASP A 25 6.20 -14.74 -1.00
C ASP A 25 5.41 -13.69 -1.80
N SER A 26 6.07 -12.63 -2.29
CA SER A 26 5.41 -11.50 -2.98
C SER A 26 4.51 -11.94 -4.14
N ARG A 27 4.96 -12.93 -4.92
CA ARG A 27 4.19 -13.47 -6.04
C ARG A 27 2.91 -14.14 -5.56
N GLY A 28 2.97 -14.90 -4.47
CA GLY A 28 1.78 -15.53 -3.88
C GLY A 28 0.79 -14.48 -3.38
N ILE A 29 1.29 -13.41 -2.75
CA ILE A 29 0.47 -12.28 -2.28
C ILE A 29 -0.22 -11.58 -3.47
N GLU A 30 0.48 -11.38 -4.59
CA GLU A 30 -0.09 -10.80 -5.82
C GLU A 30 -1.16 -11.70 -6.46
N ASP A 31 -0.91 -13.01 -6.50
CA ASP A 31 -1.85 -14.00 -7.01
C ASP A 31 -3.11 -14.06 -6.13
N ASP A 32 -2.95 -14.05 -4.81
CA ASP A 32 -4.06 -13.98 -3.84
C ASP A 32 -4.88 -12.70 -4.02
N PHE A 33 -4.22 -11.56 -4.24
CA PHE A 33 -4.91 -10.30 -4.52
C PHE A 33 -5.79 -10.39 -5.77
N LYS A 34 -5.25 -10.99 -6.85
CA LYS A 34 -6.01 -11.23 -8.07
C LYS A 34 -7.18 -12.18 -7.80
N ALA A 35 -6.96 -13.28 -7.10
CA ALA A 35 -8.01 -14.24 -6.77
C ALA A 35 -9.15 -13.61 -5.95
N ILE A 36 -8.85 -12.76 -4.97
CA ILE A 36 -9.85 -12.04 -4.19
C ILE A 36 -10.67 -11.09 -5.08
N LYS A 37 -10.03 -10.37 -6.00
CA LYS A 37 -10.75 -9.51 -6.97
C LYS A 37 -11.65 -10.33 -7.89
N ASP A 38 -11.13 -11.42 -8.45
CA ASP A 38 -11.86 -12.30 -9.36
C ASP A 38 -13.07 -12.94 -8.66
N LEU A 39 -12.93 -13.29 -7.37
CA LEU A 39 -14.03 -13.77 -6.53
C LEU A 39 -15.17 -12.74 -6.42
N PHE A 40 -14.85 -11.47 -6.19
CA PHE A 40 -15.87 -10.42 -6.10
C PHE A 40 -16.43 -9.99 -7.45
N PHE A 41 -15.66 -10.13 -8.53
CA PHE A 41 -16.14 -9.92 -9.90
C PHE A 41 -17.10 -11.02 -10.35
N ALA A 42 -16.87 -12.27 -9.91
CA ALA A 42 -17.70 -13.44 -10.17
C ALA A 42 -18.07 -13.60 -11.66
N ASN A 43 -17.07 -13.51 -12.55
CA ASN A 43 -17.25 -13.59 -14.01
C ASN A 43 -18.30 -12.62 -14.61
N GLY A 44 -18.56 -11.49 -13.95
CA GLY A 44 -19.53 -10.49 -14.37
C GLY A 44 -20.87 -10.55 -13.64
N ASP A 45 -21.10 -11.59 -12.84
CA ASP A 45 -22.32 -11.73 -12.02
C ASP A 45 -22.19 -11.03 -10.66
N GLY A 46 -21.00 -10.50 -10.34
CA GLY A 46 -20.67 -9.85 -9.07
C GLY A 46 -20.57 -8.33 -9.16
N LEU A 47 -19.56 -7.77 -8.48
CA LEU A 47 -19.28 -6.34 -8.52
C LEU A 47 -18.78 -5.92 -9.91
N SER A 48 -19.11 -4.70 -10.34
CA SER A 48 -18.63 -4.17 -11.62
C SER A 48 -17.10 -4.07 -11.65
N MET A 49 -16.51 -4.13 -12.85
CA MET A 49 -15.06 -3.96 -13.02
C MET A 49 -14.54 -2.63 -12.47
N ASP A 50 -15.32 -1.56 -12.58
CA ASP A 50 -14.94 -0.24 -12.06
C ASP A 50 -14.77 -0.28 -10.52
N VAL A 51 -15.77 -0.85 -9.82
CA VAL A 51 -15.71 -1.01 -8.36
C VAL A 51 -14.57 -1.95 -7.95
N THR A 52 -14.40 -3.05 -8.67
CA THR A 52 -13.39 -4.09 -8.41
C THR A 52 -11.96 -3.56 -8.60
N ASN A 53 -11.74 -2.64 -9.54
CA ASN A 53 -10.43 -2.05 -9.84
C ASN A 53 -10.13 -0.76 -9.07
N LYS A 54 -11.14 0.02 -8.68
CA LYS A 54 -10.95 1.32 -8.02
C LYS A 54 -10.68 1.22 -6.53
N PHE A 55 -11.34 0.29 -5.82
CA PHE A 55 -11.21 0.19 -4.37
C PHE A 55 -9.82 -0.24 -3.85
N PRO A 56 -9.05 -1.09 -4.53
CA PRO A 56 -7.83 -1.63 -3.94
C PRO A 56 -6.53 -0.88 -4.32
N ILE A 57 -6.58 0.42 -4.61
CA ILE A 57 -5.36 1.18 -4.97
C ILE A 57 -4.32 1.11 -3.84
N VAL A 58 -4.73 1.43 -2.61
CA VAL A 58 -3.83 1.36 -1.44
C VAL A 58 -3.32 -0.06 -1.21
N VAL A 59 -4.18 -1.06 -1.39
CA VAL A 59 -3.84 -2.47 -1.22
C VAL A 59 -2.76 -2.88 -2.22
N ARG A 60 -2.94 -2.54 -3.50
CA ARG A 60 -1.97 -2.80 -4.57
C ARG A 60 -0.64 -2.13 -4.27
N ASP A 61 -0.66 -0.88 -3.84
CA ASP A 61 0.55 -0.12 -3.56
C ASP A 61 1.30 -0.74 -2.36
N VAL A 62 0.59 -1.20 -1.31
CA VAL A 62 1.17 -1.96 -0.19
C VAL A 62 1.77 -3.29 -0.65
N ILE A 63 1.03 -4.07 -1.46
CA ILE A 63 1.51 -5.36 -1.97
C ILE A 63 2.80 -5.19 -2.76
N SER A 64 2.92 -4.13 -3.55
CA SER A 64 4.14 -3.87 -4.33
C SER A 64 5.40 -3.72 -3.49
N LEU A 65 5.27 -3.36 -2.21
CA LEU A 65 6.40 -3.26 -1.28
C LEU A 65 6.95 -4.63 -0.86
N PHE A 66 6.13 -5.69 -0.86
CA PHE A 66 6.57 -7.05 -0.50
C PHE A 66 7.53 -7.65 -1.54
N GLY A 67 7.52 -7.14 -2.77
CA GLY A 67 8.47 -7.51 -3.83
C GLY A 67 9.76 -6.71 -3.85
N MET A 68 9.97 -5.80 -2.89
CA MET A 68 11.16 -4.95 -2.83
C MET A 68 12.16 -5.46 -1.79
N GLU A 69 13.45 -5.25 -2.06
CA GLU A 69 14.50 -5.41 -1.06
C GLU A 69 14.26 -4.48 0.14
N THR A 70 14.53 -4.98 1.34
CA THR A 70 14.28 -4.23 2.58
C THR A 70 15.04 -2.91 2.58
N GLU A 71 16.29 -2.92 2.11
CA GLU A 71 17.15 -1.75 1.96
C GLU A 71 16.51 -0.71 1.03
N THR A 72 15.90 -1.16 -0.07
CA THR A 72 15.21 -0.27 -1.02
C THR A 72 13.98 0.39 -0.37
N VAL A 73 13.21 -0.37 0.41
CA VAL A 73 12.04 0.17 1.13
C VAL A 73 12.49 1.24 2.14
N VAL A 74 13.55 0.94 2.92
CA VAL A 74 14.11 1.86 3.92
C VAL A 74 14.63 3.14 3.26
N GLU A 75 15.40 3.04 2.17
CA GLU A 75 15.93 4.19 1.45
C GLU A 75 14.80 5.09 0.92
N ARG A 76 13.80 4.49 0.25
CA ARG A 76 12.64 5.23 -0.30
C ARG A 76 11.86 5.92 0.80
N PHE A 77 11.61 5.24 1.91
CA PHE A 77 10.90 5.81 3.05
C PHE A 77 11.66 7.00 3.65
N GLY A 78 12.98 6.87 3.84
CA GLY A 78 13.84 7.95 4.33
C GLY A 78 13.79 9.19 3.43
N ARG A 79 13.92 9.01 2.12
CA ARG A 79 13.84 10.11 1.14
C ARG A 79 12.48 10.82 1.20
N LEU A 80 11.38 10.07 1.12
CA LEU A 80 10.02 10.63 1.14
C LEU A 80 9.73 11.38 2.46
N THR A 81 10.25 10.85 3.57
CA THR A 81 10.11 11.50 4.88
C THR A 81 10.84 12.85 4.90
N LEU A 82 12.09 12.91 4.43
CA LEU A 82 12.87 14.14 4.35
C LEU A 82 12.17 15.20 3.48
N GLU A 83 11.72 14.81 2.28
CA GLU A 83 11.00 15.70 1.36
C GLU A 83 9.72 16.27 2.00
N ALA A 84 8.96 15.45 2.73
CA ALA A 84 7.76 15.89 3.43
C ALA A 84 8.08 16.91 4.54
N TYR A 85 9.15 16.70 5.31
CA TYR A 85 9.59 17.64 6.35
C TYR A 85 10.12 18.95 5.77
N GLU A 86 10.91 18.92 4.70
CA GLU A 86 11.39 20.13 4.02
C GLU A 86 10.24 20.93 3.41
N SER A 87 9.27 20.25 2.80
CA SER A 87 8.05 20.88 2.28
C SER A 87 7.22 21.52 3.40
N SER A 88 7.13 20.87 4.55
CA SER A 88 6.46 21.42 5.74
C SER A 88 7.20 22.61 6.35
N ALA A 89 8.54 22.61 6.31
CA ALA A 89 9.33 23.74 6.77
C ALA A 89 9.17 24.96 5.84
N LYS A 90 9.07 24.73 4.52
CA LYS A 90 8.82 25.78 3.52
C LYS A 90 7.39 26.36 3.61
N SER A 91 6.39 25.57 4.02
CA SER A 91 5.00 26.04 4.17
C SER A 91 4.72 26.80 5.48
N ARG A 92 5.64 26.74 6.46
CA ARG A 92 5.54 27.44 7.76
C ARG A 92 6.33 28.76 7.83
N LEU A 93 6.55 29.44 6.70
CA LEU A 93 7.12 30.78 6.70
C LEU A 93 6.02 31.85 6.60
N PRO A 94 5.53 32.42 7.72
CA PRO A 94 4.87 33.71 7.69
C PRO A 94 5.94 34.81 7.56
N LEU A 95 5.84 35.58 6.48
CA LEU A 95 6.43 36.90 6.20
C LEU A 95 7.42 37.44 7.27
N LEU A 96 8.72 37.28 7.03
CA LEU A 96 9.70 38.23 7.55
C LEU A 96 9.61 39.52 6.71
N ALA A 97 8.60 40.34 7.02
CA ALA A 97 8.61 41.74 6.63
C ALA A 97 9.75 42.44 7.38
N ARG A 98 10.82 42.73 6.63
CA ARG A 98 11.73 43.88 6.74
C ARG A 98 11.80 44.57 8.12
N LEU A 99 12.95 44.41 8.78
CA LEU A 99 13.54 45.47 9.61
C LEU A 99 14.34 46.42 8.71
#